data_AF-A0AAW8XHA4-F1
#
_entry.id   AF-A0AAW8XHA4-F1
#
_cell.length_a   1.000
_cell.length_b   1.000
_cell.length_c   1.000
_cell.angle_alpha   90.00
_cell.angle_beta   90.00
_cell.angle_gamma   90.00
#
_symmetry.space_group_name_H-M   'P 1'
#
loop_
_entity.id
_entity.type
_entity.pdbx_description
1 polymer ?
#
loop_
_entity_poly.entity_id
_entity_poly.type
_entity_poly.pdbx_seq_one_letter_code
_entity_poly.pdbx_strand_id
1 'polypeptide(L)' 'LGTVALLAAEDQALVAGFVVNKFRGDSDLLAPGLRDLERVTGRRVYGTLPWHPDLWLDSEDALDLQGRRAAGTGARRV' A
#
# COMPACT_ATOMS: atom_id res chain seq x y z
N LEU A 1 -0.66 -11.67 -9.61
CA LEU A 1 -0.04 -11.81 -8.28
C LEU A 1 1.13 -10.83 -8.04
N GLY A 2 1.47 -9.94 -8.98
CA GLY A 2 2.47 -8.88 -8.74
C GLY A 2 3.86 -9.39 -8.38
N THR A 3 4.68 -8.56 -7.74
CA THR A 3 6.06 -8.88 -7.31
C THR A 3 6.13 -10.09 -6.39
N VAL A 4 5.10 -10.34 -5.57
CA VAL A 4 5.07 -11.49 -4.65
C VAL A 4 5.17 -12.82 -5.40
N ALA A 5 4.60 -12.93 -6.61
CA ALA A 5 4.73 -14.15 -7.40
C ALA A 5 6.13 -14.38 -8.00
N LEU A 6 7.01 -13.38 -7.96
CA LEU A 6 8.40 -13.49 -8.40
C LEU A 6 9.33 -13.96 -7.29
N LEU A 7 8.86 -13.96 -6.03
CA LEU A 7 9.64 -14.37 -4.86
C LEU A 7 9.70 -15.89 -4.75
N ALA A 8 10.79 -16.41 -4.16
CA ALA A 8 10.88 -17.81 -3.77
C ALA A 8 9.82 -18.17 -2.71
N ALA A 9 9.51 -19.45 -2.55
CA ALA A 9 8.44 -19.88 -1.65
C ALA A 9 8.72 -19.51 -0.18
N GLU A 10 9.99 -19.55 0.21
CA GLU A 10 10.48 -19.19 1.54
C GLU A 10 10.26 -17.71 1.83
N ASP A 11 10.52 -16.85 0.84
CA ASP A 11 10.30 -15.40 0.94
C ASP A 11 8.81 -15.05 0.92
N GLN A 12 8.02 -15.73 0.08
CA GLN A 12 6.57 -15.55 0.06
C GLN A 12 5.95 -15.89 1.43
N ALA A 13 6.50 -16.85 2.17
CA ALA A 13 6.02 -17.23 3.49
C ALA A 13 6.21 -16.12 4.54
N LEU A 14 7.13 -15.17 4.30
CA LEU A 14 7.35 -14.01 5.17
C LEU A 14 6.33 -12.89 4.95
N VAL A 15 5.56 -12.93 3.86
CA VAL A 15 4.56 -11.90 3.54
C VAL A 15 3.28 -12.14 4.34
N ALA A 16 3.04 -11.29 5.33
CA ALA A 16 1.86 -11.38 6.21
C ALA A 16 0.53 -10.97 5.54
N GLY A 17 0.59 -10.20 4.45
CA GLY A 17 -0.60 -9.70 3.76
C GLY A 17 -0.36 -8.37 3.05
N PHE A 18 -1.45 -7.68 2.72
CA PHE A 18 -1.43 -6.49 1.88
C PHE A 18 -2.16 -5.30 2.52
N VAL A 19 -1.62 -4.11 2.27
CA VAL A 19 -2.28 -2.81 2.52
C VAL A 19 -2.21 -2.03 1.21
N VAL A 20 -3.33 -1.47 0.76
CA VAL A 20 -3.35 -0.55 -0.39
C VAL A 20 -2.99 0.84 0.11
N ASN A 21 -1.80 1.31 -0.25
CA ASN A 21 -1.28 2.59 0.24
C ASN A 21 -1.77 3.80 -0.58
N LYS A 22 -1.75 4.99 0.03
CA LYS A 22 -2.06 6.29 -0.59
C LYS A 22 -3.38 6.29 -1.38
N PHE A 23 -4.37 5.53 -0.90
CA PHE A 23 -5.62 5.35 -1.63
C PHE A 23 -6.38 6.68 -1.72
N ARG A 24 -6.92 6.96 -2.91
CA ARG A 24 -7.76 8.13 -3.20
C ARG A 24 -9.04 7.64 -3.85
N GLY A 25 -10.18 8.12 -3.37
CA GLY A 25 -11.49 7.79 -3.91
C GLY A 25 -12.35 7.03 -2.91
N ASP A 26 -13.42 6.44 -3.43
CA ASP A 26 -14.43 5.72 -2.65
C ASP A 26 -13.97 4.29 -2.37
N SER A 27 -13.91 3.92 -1.09
CA SER A 27 -13.54 2.57 -0.64
C SER A 27 -14.53 1.51 -1.09
N ASP A 28 -15.80 1.85 -1.25
CA ASP A 28 -16.84 0.89 -1.60
C ASP A 28 -16.68 0.41 -3.03
N LEU A 29 -16.18 1.28 -3.92
CA LEU A 29 -15.81 0.91 -5.29
C LEU A 29 -14.60 -0.03 -5.33
N LEU A 30 -13.67 0.10 -4.39
CA LEU A 30 -12.46 -0.76 -4.32
C LEU A 30 -12.73 -2.10 -3.61
N ALA A 31 -13.75 -2.18 -2.77
CA ALA A 31 -14.03 -3.36 -1.93
C ALA A 31 -14.06 -4.71 -2.70
N PRO A 32 -14.65 -4.81 -3.92
CA PRO A 32 -14.57 -6.04 -4.71
C PRO A 32 -13.13 -6.43 -5.08
N GLY A 33 -12.30 -5.45 -5.46
CA GLY A 33 -10.89 -5.68 -5.80
C GLY A 33 -10.06 -6.15 -4.61
N LEU A 34 -10.32 -5.65 -3.41
CA LEU A 34 -9.66 -6.12 -2.18
C LEU A 34 -9.99 -7.58 -1.89
N ARG A 35 -11.27 -7.98 -2.05
CA ARG A 35 -11.70 -9.38 -1.90
C ARG A 35 -11.07 -10.29 -2.95
N ASP A 36 -10.98 -9.83 -4.19
CA ASP A 36 -10.30 -10.59 -5.24
C ASP A 36 -8.81 -10.76 -4.96
N LEU A 37 -8.13 -9.73 -4.46
CA LEU A 37 -6.73 -9.81 -4.06
C LEU A 37 -6.51 -10.86 -2.97
N GLU A 38 -7.33 -10.83 -1.92
CA GLU A 38 -7.29 -11.83 -0.84
C GLU A 38 -7.54 -13.25 -1.36
N ARG A 39 -8.52 -13.41 -2.27
CA ARG A 39 -8.84 -14.71 -2.89
C ARG A 39 -7.69 -15.25 -3.73
N VAL A 40 -7.07 -14.45 -4.59
CA VAL A 40 -6.03 -14.94 -5.50
C VAL A 40 -4.69 -15.15 -4.79
N THR A 41 -4.39 -14.36 -3.75
CA THR A 41 -3.13 -14.48 -3.00
C THR A 41 -3.22 -15.44 -1.82
N GLY A 42 -4.43 -15.74 -1.34
CA GLY A 42 -4.67 -16.48 -0.11
C GLY A 42 -4.14 -15.76 1.14
N ARG A 43 -3.95 -14.43 1.07
CA ARG A 43 -3.36 -13.62 2.15
C ARG A 43 -4.29 -12.51 2.54
N ARG A 44 -4.25 -12.18 3.84
CA ARG A 44 -5.08 -11.13 4.41
C ARG A 44 -4.84 -9.79 3.72
N VAL A 45 -5.93 -9.12 3.38
CA VAL A 45 -5.90 -7.70 3.00
C VAL A 45 -6.36 -6.88 4.21
N TYR A 46 -5.47 -6.07 4.75
CA TYR A 46 -5.75 -5.24 5.93
C TYR A 46 -6.58 -3.99 5.60
N GLY A 47 -6.69 -3.66 4.31
CA GLY A 47 -7.51 -2.56 3.81
C GLY A 47 -6.70 -1.49 3.09
N THR A 48 -7.19 -0.26 3.15
CA THR A 48 -6.59 0.91 2.50
C THR A 48 -6.00 1.87 3.54
N LEU A 49 -4.80 2.38 3.27
CA LEU A 49 -4.28 3.57 3.95
C LEU A 49 -4.67 4.79 3.09
N PRO A 50 -5.60 5.64 3.56
CA PRO A 50 -6.04 6.79 2.79
C PRO A 50 -4.89 7.77 2.57
N TRP A 51 -4.90 8.45 1.43
CA TRP A 51 -3.98 9.54 1.19
C TRP A 51 -4.24 10.69 2.19
N HIS A 52 -3.17 11.19 2.80
CA HIS A 52 -3.22 12.36 3.67
C HIS A 52 -2.04 13.28 3.35
N PRO A 53 -2.24 14.62 3.22
CA PRO A 53 -1.18 15.55 2.83
C PRO A 53 -0.02 15.59 3.84
N ASP A 54 -0.30 15.38 5.12
CA ASP A 54 0.70 15.41 6.20
C ASP A 54 1.29 14.03 6.54
N LEU A 55 0.87 12.97 5.83
CA LEU A 55 1.41 11.63 6.00
C LEU A 55 2.55 11.43 5.01
N TRP A 56 3.77 11.35 5.54
CA TRP A 56 4.96 11.11 4.74
C TRP A 56 5.14 9.61 4.54
N LEU A 57 4.93 9.17 3.30
CA LEU A 57 5.16 7.81 2.83
C LEU A 57 5.96 7.89 1.54
N ASP A 58 6.97 7.03 1.40
CA ASP A 58 7.77 6.99 0.19
C ASP A 58 6.89 6.70 -1.04
N SER A 59 7.22 7.36 -2.15
CA SER A 59 6.53 7.13 -3.42
C SER A 59 7.16 5.93 -4.11
N GLU A 60 6.36 4.91 -4.37
CA GLU A 60 6.80 3.67 -5.00
C GLU A 60 7.26 3.91 -6.45
N ASP A 61 6.46 4.64 -7.24
CA ASP A 61 6.69 4.81 -8.69
C ASP A 61 6.79 6.28 -9.16
N ALA A 62 6.91 7.25 -8.25
CA ALA A 62 7.08 8.65 -8.64
C ALA A 62 8.53 9.10 -8.48
N LEU A 63 9.15 9.55 -9.58
CA LEU A 63 10.28 10.49 -9.53
C LEU A 63 9.79 11.74 -8.78
N ASP A 64 10.09 11.82 -7.48
CA ASP A 64 9.75 12.97 -6.66
C ASP A 64 10.67 14.15 -7.01
N LEU A 65 10.40 14.77 -8.17
CA LEU A 65 11.13 15.94 -8.69
C LEU A 65 11.00 17.16 -7.77
N GLN A 66 10.04 17.15 -6.85
CA GLN A 66 9.85 18.16 -5.83
C GLN A 66 9.73 17.48 -4.48
N GLY A 67 10.85 16.92 -4.01
CA GLY A 67 11.06 16.34 -2.70
C GLY A 67 10.08 16.87 -1.66
N ARG A 68 8.92 16.22 -1.51
CA ARG A 68 7.92 16.63 -0.51
C ARG A 68 8.37 16.08 0.83
N ARG A 69 9.44 16.69 1.34
CA ARG A 69 9.76 16.69 2.76
C ARG A 69 8.58 17.34 3.45
N ALA A 70 7.92 16.61 4.34
CA ALA A 70 6.93 17.20 5.22
C ALA A 70 7.62 18.33 6.01
N ALA A 71 7.44 19.58 5.56
CA ALA A 71 8.01 20.75 6.18
C ALA A 71 7.10 21.13 7.36
N GLY A 72 7.26 20.44 8.48
CA GLY A 72 6.54 20.76 9.70
C GLY A 72 6.75 19.75 10.81
N THR A 73 6.86 20.25 12.03
CA THR A 73 7.02 19.53 13.31
C THR A 73 5.83 18.63 13.70
N GLY A 74 5.06 18.14 12.73
CA GLY A 74 3.85 17.33 12.92
C GLY A 74 3.66 16.18 11.93
N ALA A 75 4.66 15.89 11.08
CA ALA A 75 4.60 14.77 10.15
C ALA A 75 4.47 13.45 10.92
N ARG A 76 3.34 12.77 10.76
CA ARG A 76 3.15 11.43 11.34
C ARG A 76 3.87 10.45 10.43
N ARG A 77 5.04 9.96 10.86
CA ARG A 77 5.74 8.85 10.22
C ARG A 77 5.06 7.55 10.62
N VAL A 78 4.72 6.73 9.63
CA VAL A 78 4.18 5.38 9.79
C VAL A 78 5.23 4.39 9.30
#